data_AF-A0A1M2VSW2-F1
#
_entry.id   AF-A0A1M2VSW2-F1
#
_cell.length_a   1.000
_cell.length_b   1.000
_cell.length_c   1.000
_cell.angle_alpha   90.00
_cell.angle_beta   90.00
_cell.angle_gamma   90.00
#
_symmetry.space_group_name_H-M   'P 1'
#
loop_
_entity.id
_entity.type
_entity.pdbx_description
1 polymer ?
#
loop_
_entity_poly.entity_id
_entity_poly.type
_entity_poly.pdbx_seq_one_letter_code
_entity_poly.pdbx_strand_id
1 'polypeptide(L)'
;PWAKKKGYAILSHVWCRDKSEQSFADIERLCHGGVSSYDDLRVDAKVRGCVCAAREQGFGWIWNDTCCIDTRSSAELEEAINSMFRWYAEAAMCLAYLQDVPDNCPIEDANSAFRGSGWFKRGWTLQELLAPHCLVFLSVNWQHLGTKFGLADLLQDITGIDAEVLTFHRALQHVSVARRMS
;
A
#
# COMPACT_ATOMS: atom_id res chain seq x y z
N PRO A 1 14.36 9.83 21.08
CA PRO A 1 13.96 11.12 20.46
C PRO A 1 13.70 10.94 18.95
N TRP A 2 12.43 10.83 18.55
CA TRP A 2 12.02 10.24 17.29
C TRP A 2 11.71 11.40 16.35
N ALA A 3 12.68 11.76 15.51
CA ALA A 3 12.44 12.76 14.48
C ALA A 3 11.34 12.20 13.56
N LYS A 4 10.20 12.90 13.45
CA LYS A 4 9.18 12.60 12.44
C LYS A 4 9.89 12.40 11.10
N LYS A 5 9.74 11.23 10.48
CA LYS A 5 10.28 11.02 9.13
C LYS A 5 9.64 12.07 8.22
N LYS A 6 10.45 12.81 7.45
CA LYS A 6 9.94 13.73 6.42
C LYS A 6 9.24 12.90 5.34
N GLY A 7 8.13 13.43 4.80
CA GLY A 7 7.32 12.76 3.78
C GLY A 7 6.03 12.15 4.33
N TYR A 8 5.45 11.24 3.56
CA TYR A 8 4.21 10.53 3.87
C TYR A 8 4.38 9.01 3.70
N ALA A 9 3.56 8.25 4.42
CA ALA A 9 3.36 6.84 4.13
C ALA A 9 2.21 6.68 3.12
N ILE A 10 2.30 5.72 2.21
CA ILE A 10 1.26 5.44 1.22
C ILE A 10 0.64 4.07 1.48
N LEU A 11 -0.68 3.97 1.43
CA LEU A 11 -1.41 2.71 1.56
C LEU A 11 -1.54 2.05 0.19
N SER A 12 -1.14 0.79 0.12
CA SER A 12 -1.46 -0.12 -0.98
C SER A 12 -2.36 -1.21 -0.41
N HIS A 13 -3.54 -1.42 -1.01
CA HIS A 13 -4.55 -2.34 -0.49
C HIS A 13 -5.48 -2.85 -1.57
N VAL A 14 -6.20 -3.93 -1.28
CA VAL A 14 -7.31 -4.39 -2.11
C VAL A 14 -8.61 -3.74 -1.65
N TRP A 15 -9.33 -3.12 -2.58
CA TRP A 15 -10.65 -2.56 -2.30
C TRP A 15 -11.63 -3.64 -1.87
N CYS A 16 -12.34 -3.41 -0.77
CA CYS A 16 -13.43 -4.29 -0.36
C CYS A 16 -14.60 -4.20 -1.35
N ARG A 17 -15.03 -5.33 -1.92
CA ARG A 17 -16.21 -5.38 -2.80
C ARG A 17 -17.54 -5.31 -2.05
N ASP A 18 -17.57 -5.87 -0.85
CA ASP A 18 -18.81 -6.06 -0.07
C ASP A 18 -19.05 -4.94 0.97
N LYS A 19 -18.08 -4.04 1.16
CA LYS A 19 -18.16 -2.90 2.06
C LYS A 19 -17.69 -1.66 1.34
N SER A 20 -18.48 -0.59 1.39
CA SER A 20 -18.06 0.72 0.91
C SER A 20 -16.93 1.24 1.80
N GLU A 21 -15.75 1.39 1.22
CA GLU A 21 -14.67 2.13 1.85
C GLU A 21 -15.00 3.62 1.89
N GLN A 22 -14.45 4.32 2.88
CA GLN A 22 -14.68 5.75 3.02
C GLN A 22 -14.04 6.52 1.88
N SER A 23 -14.86 7.25 1.14
CA SER A 23 -14.43 8.13 0.06
C SER A 23 -13.87 9.45 0.60
N PHE A 24 -13.23 10.23 -0.27
CA PHE A 24 -12.83 11.61 0.03
C PHE A 24 -14.00 12.45 0.58
N ALA A 25 -15.16 12.36 -0.07
CA ALA A 25 -16.37 13.07 0.35
C ALA A 25 -16.90 12.62 1.72
N ASP A 26 -16.68 11.36 2.13
CA ASP A 26 -17.04 10.89 3.47
C ASP A 26 -16.12 11.52 4.51
N ILE A 27 -14.81 11.56 4.25
CA ILE A 27 -13.84 12.21 5.15
C ILE A 27 -14.15 13.71 5.29
N GLU A 28 -14.44 14.42 4.20
CA GLU A 28 -14.86 15.84 4.26
C GLU A 28 -16.09 16.03 5.15
N ARG A 29 -17.12 15.18 4.98
CA ARG A 29 -18.34 15.22 5.79
C ARG A 29 -18.06 14.96 7.27
N LEU A 30 -17.16 14.03 7.58
CA LEU A 30 -16.75 13.77 8.96
C LEU A 30 -16.04 14.98 9.58
N CYS A 31 -15.11 15.60 8.84
CA CYS A 31 -14.41 16.80 9.30
C CYS A 31 -15.38 17.96 9.57
N HIS A 32 -16.31 18.23 8.64
CA HIS A 32 -17.37 19.23 8.85
C HIS A 32 -18.32 18.87 10.00
N GLY A 33 -18.51 17.58 10.25
CA GLY A 33 -19.28 17.03 11.38
C GLY A 33 -18.52 16.98 12.71
N GLY A 34 -17.36 17.66 12.81
CA GLY A 34 -16.59 17.81 14.05
C GLY A 34 -15.67 16.63 14.38
N VAL A 35 -15.43 15.69 13.45
CA VAL A 35 -14.38 14.68 13.62
C VAL A 35 -13.02 15.34 13.42
N SER A 36 -12.22 15.40 14.49
CA SER A 36 -10.87 15.96 14.46
C SER A 36 -9.77 14.92 14.69
N SER A 37 -10.13 13.66 14.97
CA SER A 37 -9.19 12.56 15.15
C SER A 37 -9.60 11.36 14.30
N TYR A 38 -8.60 10.70 13.73
CA TYR A 38 -8.78 9.41 13.09
C TYR A 38 -9.14 8.30 14.08
N ASP A 39 -8.97 8.49 15.40
CA ASP A 39 -9.38 7.52 16.41
C ASP A 39 -10.92 7.46 16.61
N ASP A 40 -11.67 8.38 15.97
CA ASP A 40 -13.13 8.40 16.01
C ASP A 40 -13.72 7.13 15.37
N LEU A 41 -14.74 6.56 16.01
CA LEU A 41 -15.41 5.33 15.56
C LEU A 41 -16.11 5.49 14.21
N ARG A 42 -16.44 6.73 13.83
CA ARG A 42 -17.04 7.07 12.53
C ARG A 42 -16.05 6.95 11.38
N VAL A 43 -14.75 6.94 11.65
CA VAL A 43 -13.71 6.68 10.63
C VAL A 43 -13.70 5.18 10.29
N ASP A 44 -13.37 4.81 9.05
CA ASP A 44 -13.33 3.40 8.66
C ASP A 44 -12.16 2.68 9.35
N ALA A 45 -12.36 1.41 9.69
CA ALA A 45 -11.36 0.63 10.40
C ALA A 45 -10.04 0.51 9.61
N LYS A 46 -10.10 0.45 8.28
CA LYS A 46 -8.92 0.38 7.43
C LYS A 46 -8.15 1.69 7.43
N VAL A 47 -8.85 2.82 7.32
CA VAL A 47 -8.23 4.16 7.42
C VAL A 47 -7.56 4.33 8.79
N ARG A 48 -8.24 3.94 9.87
CA ARG A 48 -7.67 3.97 11.23
C ARG A 48 -6.42 3.11 11.34
N GLY A 49 -6.50 1.86 10.88
CA GLY A 49 -5.37 0.94 10.89
C GLY A 49 -4.16 1.49 10.12
N CYS A 50 -4.40 2.09 8.95
CA CYS A 50 -3.35 2.75 8.17
C CYS A 50 -2.70 3.92 8.92
N VAL A 51 -3.51 4.77 9.56
CA VAL A 51 -3.00 5.89 10.36
C VAL A 51 -2.17 5.38 11.54
N CYS A 52 -2.63 4.34 12.24
CA CYS A 52 -1.90 3.73 13.35
C CYS A 52 -0.55 3.14 12.87
N ALA A 53 -0.57 2.32 11.82
CA ALA A 53 0.64 1.71 11.26
C ALA A 53 1.64 2.78 10.79
N ALA A 54 1.18 3.86 10.14
CA ALA A 54 2.04 4.96 9.73
C ALA A 54 2.64 5.73 10.94
N ARG A 55 1.84 5.98 11.99
CA ARG A 55 2.29 6.64 13.22
C ARG A 55 3.35 5.83 13.95
N GLU A 56 3.19 4.51 14.04
CA GLU A 56 4.19 3.60 14.63
C GLU A 56 5.54 3.71 13.92
N GLN A 57 5.53 3.96 12.61
CA GLN A 57 6.72 4.19 11.78
C GLN A 57 7.24 5.64 11.81
N GLY A 58 6.59 6.52 12.57
CA GLY A 58 6.98 7.91 12.78
C GLY A 58 6.49 8.89 11.71
N PHE A 59 5.49 8.52 10.91
CA PHE A 59 4.90 9.40 9.88
C PHE A 59 3.75 10.24 10.43
N GLY A 60 3.70 11.51 9.99
CA GLY A 60 2.61 12.43 10.31
C GLY A 60 1.53 12.52 9.25
N TRP A 61 1.78 11.98 8.06
CA TRP A 61 0.90 12.06 6.90
C TRP A 61 0.78 10.69 6.26
N ILE A 62 -0.43 10.36 5.80
CA ILE A 62 -0.71 9.18 4.99
C ILE A 62 -1.34 9.61 3.67
N TRP A 63 -1.18 8.77 2.65
CA TRP A 63 -1.92 8.83 1.41
C TRP A 63 -2.65 7.51 1.19
N ASN A 64 -3.93 7.58 0.85
CA ASN A 64 -4.80 6.43 0.58
C ASN A 64 -5.69 6.78 -0.61
N ASP A 65 -5.62 6.00 -1.68
CA ASP A 65 -6.32 6.26 -2.93
C ASP A 65 -7.83 6.45 -2.73
N THR A 66 -8.46 5.64 -1.89
CA THR A 66 -9.91 5.69 -1.71
C THR A 66 -10.39 6.99 -1.05
N CYS A 67 -9.62 7.54 -0.12
CA CYS A 67 -10.03 8.71 0.67
C CYS A 67 -9.23 9.99 0.40
N CYS A 68 -8.20 9.94 -0.45
CA CYS A 68 -7.37 11.09 -0.82
C CYS A 68 -7.56 11.55 -2.27
N ILE A 69 -8.30 10.81 -3.10
CA ILE A 69 -8.64 11.21 -4.48
C ILE A 69 -10.11 11.60 -4.54
N ASP A 70 -10.41 12.80 -5.01
CA ASP A 70 -11.79 13.19 -5.32
C ASP A 70 -12.24 12.62 -6.67
N THR A 71 -12.82 11.42 -6.63
CA THR A 71 -13.35 10.74 -7.81
C THR A 71 -14.56 11.43 -8.45
N ARG A 72 -15.12 12.48 -7.82
CA ARG A 72 -16.18 13.32 -8.42
C ARG A 72 -15.61 14.28 -9.47
N SER A 73 -14.32 14.58 -9.39
CA SER A 73 -13.59 15.41 -10.33
C SER A 73 -12.91 14.53 -11.38
N SER A 74 -13.42 14.53 -12.61
CA SER A 74 -12.82 13.74 -13.70
C SER A 74 -11.39 14.17 -14.02
N ALA A 75 -11.09 15.46 -13.89
CA ALA A 75 -9.74 15.99 -14.08
C ALA A 75 -8.77 15.48 -13.01
N GLU A 76 -9.19 15.47 -11.74
CA GLU A 76 -8.37 14.95 -10.64
C GLU A 76 -8.17 13.44 -10.75
N LEU A 77 -9.20 12.71 -11.16
CA LEU A 77 -9.09 11.27 -11.39
C LEU A 77 -8.08 10.93 -12.49
N GLU A 78 -8.11 11.66 -13.62
CA GLU A 78 -7.14 11.48 -14.70
C GLU A 78 -5.71 11.84 -14.26
N GLU A 79 -5.55 12.94 -13.54
CA GLU A 79 -4.25 13.34 -12.97
C GLU A 79 -3.74 12.29 -11.98
N ALA A 80 -4.62 11.74 -11.15
CA ALA A 80 -4.29 10.71 -10.19
C ALA A 80 -3.79 9.45 -10.87
N ILE A 81 -4.49 8.95 -11.90
CA ILE A 81 -4.07 7.80 -12.70
C ILE A 81 -2.67 8.00 -13.28
N ASN A 82 -2.38 9.19 -13.81
CA ASN A 82 -1.09 9.51 -14.39
C ASN A 82 0.02 9.72 -13.35
N SER A 83 -0.34 9.96 -12.09
CA SER A 83 0.57 10.28 -10.99
C SER A 83 0.81 9.11 -10.02
N MET A 84 0.00 8.05 -10.06
CA MET A 84 0.07 6.91 -9.12
C MET A 84 1.49 6.38 -8.94
N PHE A 85 2.17 6.04 -10.04
CA PHE A 85 3.54 5.53 -9.98
C PHE A 85 4.48 6.51 -9.26
N ARG A 86 4.36 7.81 -9.54
CA ARG A 86 5.18 8.84 -8.91
C ARG A 86 4.88 8.96 -7.42
N TRP A 87 3.61 8.93 -7.02
CA TRP A 87 3.23 8.98 -5.61
C TRP A 87 3.77 7.78 -4.82
N TYR A 88 3.71 6.57 -5.39
CA TYR A 88 4.36 5.41 -4.76
C TYR A 88 5.88 5.53 -4.71
N ALA A 89 6.52 6.06 -5.77
CA ALA A 89 7.97 6.24 -5.81
C ALA A 89 8.49 7.30 -4.83
N GLU A 90 7.73 8.38 -4.63
CA GLU A 90 8.08 9.48 -3.73
C GLU A 90 7.65 9.26 -2.28
N ALA A 91 6.78 8.26 -2.03
CA ALA A 91 6.39 7.88 -0.69
C ALA A 91 7.62 7.40 0.12
N ALA A 92 7.72 7.87 1.36
CA ALA A 92 8.81 7.47 2.23
C ALA A 92 8.67 6.00 2.69
N MET A 93 7.45 5.47 2.69
CA MET A 93 7.14 4.07 2.96
C MET A 93 5.80 3.70 2.33
N CYS A 94 5.74 2.55 1.68
CA CYS A 94 4.51 1.91 1.23
C CYS A 94 4.08 0.83 2.23
N LEU A 95 2.83 0.91 2.68
CA LEU A 95 2.19 -0.06 3.55
C LEU A 95 1.28 -0.93 2.70
N ALA A 96 1.71 -2.15 2.37
CA ALA A 96 0.90 -3.12 1.63
C ALA A 96 0.02 -3.91 2.60
N TYR A 97 -1.25 -3.53 2.72
CA TYR A 97 -2.22 -4.17 3.61
C TYR A 97 -2.89 -5.37 2.93
N LEU A 98 -2.64 -6.56 3.47
CA LEU A 98 -3.14 -7.83 2.97
C LEU A 98 -4.29 -8.33 3.84
N GLN A 99 -5.50 -7.87 3.51
CA GLN A 99 -6.72 -8.19 4.28
C GLN A 99 -7.06 -9.69 4.36
N ASP A 100 -6.51 -10.50 3.46
CA ASP A 100 -6.74 -11.94 3.34
C ASP A 100 -5.60 -12.79 3.93
N VAL A 101 -4.63 -12.17 4.60
CA VAL A 101 -3.47 -12.84 5.20
C VAL A 101 -3.50 -12.74 6.73
N PRO A 102 -3.49 -13.87 7.47
CA PRO A 102 -3.46 -13.87 8.93
C PRO A 102 -2.08 -13.53 9.48
N ASP A 103 -2.01 -13.10 10.75
CA ASP A 103 -0.77 -12.58 11.39
C ASP A 103 0.38 -13.59 11.40
N ASN A 104 0.09 -14.85 11.74
CA ASN A 104 1.09 -15.91 11.86
C ASN A 104 1.18 -16.74 10.56
N CYS A 105 0.97 -16.11 9.40
CA CYS A 105 1.04 -16.81 8.13
C CYS A 105 2.47 -17.37 7.92
N PRO A 106 2.63 -18.68 7.69
CA PRO A 106 3.92 -19.24 7.29
C PRO A 106 4.18 -18.86 5.82
N ILE A 107 4.67 -17.64 5.60
CA ILE A 107 4.74 -17.04 4.26
C ILE A 107 5.55 -17.88 3.26
N GLU A 108 6.54 -18.63 3.75
CA GLU A 108 7.42 -19.52 2.99
C GLU A 108 6.77 -20.83 2.53
N ASP A 109 5.58 -21.18 3.02
CA ASP A 109 4.86 -22.37 2.56
C ASP A 109 4.31 -22.16 1.14
N ALA A 110 4.38 -23.19 0.29
CA ALA A 110 3.95 -23.11 -1.11
C ALA A 110 2.47 -22.69 -1.27
N ASN A 111 1.62 -23.07 -0.31
CA ASN A 111 0.19 -22.75 -0.28
C ASN A 111 -0.16 -21.71 0.80
N SER A 112 0.81 -20.86 1.20
CA SER A 112 0.58 -19.84 2.21
C SER A 112 -0.47 -18.83 1.76
N ALA A 113 -1.24 -18.29 2.70
CA ALA A 113 -2.20 -17.22 2.42
C ALA A 113 -1.51 -15.98 1.82
N PHE A 114 -0.26 -15.72 2.19
CA PHE A 114 0.57 -14.68 1.61
C PHE A 114 0.74 -14.88 0.09
N ARG A 115 1.26 -16.04 -0.34
CA ARG A 115 1.39 -16.38 -1.77
C ARG A 115 0.05 -16.33 -2.51
N GLY A 116 -1.01 -16.77 -1.85
CA GLY A 116 -2.37 -16.81 -2.38
C GLY A 116 -3.10 -15.47 -2.41
N SER A 117 -2.53 -14.41 -1.83
CA SER A 117 -3.24 -13.15 -1.58
C SER A 117 -3.79 -12.53 -2.86
N GLY A 118 -5.02 -12.02 -2.79
CA GLY A 118 -5.64 -11.24 -3.85
C GLY A 118 -4.86 -9.98 -4.19
N TRP A 119 -3.99 -9.50 -3.29
CA TRP A 119 -3.10 -8.38 -3.57
C TRP A 119 -2.14 -8.68 -4.72
N PHE A 120 -1.59 -9.90 -4.85
CA PHE A 120 -0.69 -10.25 -5.95
C PHE A 120 -1.39 -10.45 -7.31
N LYS A 121 -2.71 -10.58 -7.30
CA LYS A 121 -3.51 -10.96 -8.49
C LYS A 121 -4.10 -9.75 -9.23
N ARG A 122 -3.77 -8.53 -8.83
CA ARG A 122 -4.35 -7.29 -9.38
C ARG A 122 -3.40 -6.64 -10.38
N GLY A 123 -3.99 -5.91 -11.34
CA GLY A 123 -3.20 -5.17 -12.34
C GLY A 123 -2.38 -4.01 -11.76
N TRP A 124 -2.76 -3.49 -10.59
CA TRP A 124 -2.07 -2.36 -9.94
C TRP A 124 -0.86 -2.76 -9.10
N THR A 125 -0.81 -4.01 -8.63
CA THR A 125 0.23 -4.59 -7.79
C THR A 125 1.62 -4.28 -8.30
N LEU A 126 1.81 -4.32 -9.62
CA LEU A 126 3.09 -4.06 -10.24
C LEU A 126 3.64 -2.67 -9.91
N GLN A 127 2.81 -1.63 -10.02
CA GLN A 127 3.24 -0.26 -9.73
C GLN A 127 3.49 -0.10 -8.23
N GLU A 128 2.58 -0.65 -7.42
CA GLU A 128 2.64 -0.60 -5.96
C GLU A 128 3.84 -1.38 -5.40
N LEU A 129 4.32 -2.41 -6.11
CA LEU A 129 5.48 -3.21 -5.74
C LEU A 129 6.80 -2.60 -6.24
N LEU A 130 6.83 -2.15 -7.51
CA LEU A 130 8.06 -1.67 -8.15
C LEU A 130 8.44 -0.25 -7.76
N ALA A 131 7.47 0.66 -7.69
CA ALA A 131 7.74 2.08 -7.50
C ALA A 131 8.35 2.42 -6.12
N PRO A 132 7.82 1.95 -4.97
CA PRO A 132 8.29 2.42 -3.68
C PRO A 132 9.65 1.83 -3.32
N HIS A 133 10.56 2.65 -2.79
CA HIS A 133 11.85 2.18 -2.29
C HIS A 133 11.73 1.32 -1.02
N CYS A 134 10.80 1.69 -0.14
CA CYS A 134 10.53 0.97 1.10
C CYS A 134 9.08 0.50 1.08
N LEU A 135 8.86 -0.82 1.09
CA LEU A 135 7.54 -1.43 1.16
C LEU A 135 7.51 -2.47 2.28
N VAL A 136 6.48 -2.39 3.11
CA VAL A 136 6.21 -3.29 4.24
C VAL A 136 4.89 -4.01 3.98
N PHE A 137 4.89 -5.33 4.12
CA PHE A 137 3.68 -6.13 4.05
C PHE A 137 3.06 -6.27 5.44
N LEU A 138 1.76 -6.03 5.52
CA LEU A 138 0.99 -6.06 6.75
C LEU A 138 -0.18 -7.04 6.61
N SER A 139 -0.45 -7.79 7.67
CA SER A 139 -1.58 -8.74 7.76
C SER A 139 -2.93 -8.03 7.90
N VAL A 140 -4.01 -8.82 7.98
CA VAL A 140 -5.37 -8.35 8.29
C VAL A 140 -5.47 -7.56 9.61
N ASN A 141 -4.60 -7.85 10.60
CA ASN A 141 -4.55 -7.10 11.86
C ASN A 141 -3.37 -6.11 11.91
N TRP A 142 -2.90 -5.67 10.74
CA TRP A 142 -1.80 -4.71 10.60
C TRP A 142 -0.46 -5.19 11.21
N GLN A 143 -0.27 -6.51 11.36
CA GLN A 143 0.97 -7.08 11.86
C GLN A 143 2.01 -7.17 10.74
N HIS A 144 3.27 -6.91 11.09
CA HIS A 144 4.38 -6.95 10.13
C HIS A 144 4.65 -8.38 9.65
N LEU A 145 4.45 -8.61 8.35
CA LEU A 145 4.73 -9.89 7.69
C LEU A 145 6.13 -9.94 7.07
N GLY A 146 6.66 -8.78 6.67
CA GLY A 146 7.97 -8.70 6.01
C GLY A 146 8.13 -7.41 5.22
N THR A 147 9.30 -7.26 4.60
CA THR A 147 9.60 -6.11 3.74
C THR A 147 9.87 -6.57 2.32
N LYS A 148 9.66 -5.71 1.33
CA LYS A 148 10.02 -6.02 -0.07
C LYS A 148 11.48 -6.46 -0.22
N PHE A 149 12.39 -5.82 0.51
CA PHE A 149 13.80 -6.18 0.46
C PHE A 149 14.07 -7.55 1.10
N GLY A 150 13.52 -7.80 2.29
CA GLY A 150 13.73 -9.06 3.00
C GLY A 150 13.05 -10.27 2.36
N LEU A 151 12.00 -10.03 1.56
CA LEU A 151 11.24 -11.06 0.87
C LEU A 151 11.51 -11.10 -0.64
N ALA A 152 12.60 -10.51 -1.13
CA ALA A 152 12.82 -10.32 -2.56
C ALA A 152 12.80 -11.64 -3.36
N ASP A 153 13.41 -12.70 -2.85
CA ASP A 153 13.42 -14.02 -3.49
C ASP A 153 12.02 -14.65 -3.50
N LEU A 154 11.32 -14.60 -2.37
CA LEU A 154 9.92 -15.06 -2.26
C LEU A 154 9.00 -14.29 -3.22
N LEU A 155 9.18 -12.97 -3.34
CA LEU A 155 8.41 -12.13 -4.24
C LEU A 155 8.73 -12.42 -5.70
N GLN A 156 9.99 -12.72 -6.03
CA GLN A 156 10.37 -13.19 -7.36
C GLN A 156 9.65 -14.50 -7.70
N ASP A 157 9.56 -15.44 -6.76
CA ASP A 157 8.83 -16.69 -6.99
C ASP A 157 7.33 -16.47 -7.21
N ILE A 158 6.73 -15.50 -6.50
CA ILE A 158 5.29 -15.18 -6.62
C ILE A 158 4.98 -14.42 -7.90
N THR A 159 5.82 -13.43 -8.24
CA THR A 159 5.51 -12.43 -9.28
C THR A 159 6.30 -12.64 -10.57
N GLY A 160 7.36 -13.44 -10.57
CA GLY A 160 8.29 -13.57 -11.70
C GLY A 160 9.23 -12.36 -11.90
N ILE A 161 9.15 -11.34 -11.04
CA ILE A 161 9.99 -10.14 -11.12
C ILE A 161 11.34 -10.40 -10.44
N ASP A 162 12.43 -10.24 -11.18
CA ASP A 162 13.80 -10.43 -10.68
C ASP A 162 14.02 -9.70 -9.31
N ALA A 163 14.55 -10.41 -8.31
CA ALA A 163 14.80 -9.88 -6.97
C ALA A 163 15.71 -8.64 -6.98
N GLU A 164 16.67 -8.59 -7.91
CA GLU A 164 17.54 -7.42 -8.13
C GLU A 164 16.78 -6.16 -8.56
N VAL A 165 15.65 -6.33 -9.24
CA VAL A 165 14.76 -5.23 -9.63
C VAL A 165 13.95 -4.77 -8.43
N LEU A 166 13.39 -5.71 -7.67
CA LEU A 166 12.60 -5.42 -6.46
C LEU A 166 13.42 -4.66 -5.40
N THR A 167 14.73 -4.94 -5.34
CA THR A 167 15.67 -4.35 -4.38
C THR A 167 16.42 -3.13 -4.93
N PHE A 168 16.13 -2.68 -6.14
CA PHE A 168 16.82 -1.57 -6.83
C PHE A 168 18.33 -1.75 -7.03
N HIS A 169 18.88 -2.96 -6.86
CA HIS A 169 20.27 -3.24 -7.24
C HIS A 169 20.47 -3.15 -8.76
N ARG A 170 19.40 -3.41 -9.52
CA ARG A 170 19.35 -3.18 -10.97
C ARG A 170 18.29 -2.14 -11.29
N ALA A 171 18.70 -1.09 -12.01
CA ALA A 171 17.77 -0.05 -12.44
C ALA A 171 16.68 -0.61 -13.37
N LEU A 172 15.41 -0.23 -13.13
CA LEU A 172 14.23 -0.66 -13.90
C LEU A 172 14.41 -0.48 -15.41
N GLN A 173 15.08 0.60 -15.82
CA GLN A 173 15.38 0.92 -17.23
C GLN A 173 16.23 -0.14 -17.95
N HIS A 174 16.99 -0.96 -17.23
CA HIS A 174 17.85 -2.02 -17.79
C HIS A 174 17.17 -3.40 -17.83
N VAL A 175 15.88 -3.49 -17.51
CA VAL A 175 15.08 -4.72 -17.57
C VAL A 175 14.07 -4.61 -18.71
N SER A 176 13.90 -5.68 -19.50
CA SER A 176 12.99 -5.67 -20.64
C SER A 176 11.54 -5.49 -20.19
N VAL A 177 10.72 -4.80 -20.99
CA VAL A 177 9.30 -4.54 -20.66
C VAL A 177 8.53 -5.85 -20.41
N ALA A 178 8.82 -6.90 -21.17
CA ALA A 178 8.24 -8.21 -20.96
C ALA A 178 8.49 -8.74 -19.54
N ARG A 179 9.71 -8.59 -19.01
CA ARG A 179 10.05 -8.99 -17.63
C ARG A 179 9.52 -8.04 -16.56
N ARG A 180 9.23 -6.78 -16.91
CA ARG A 180 8.54 -5.86 -16.01
C ARG A 180 7.04 -6.17 -15.89
N MET A 181 6.46 -6.93 -16.81
CA MET A 181 5.01 -7.18 -16.90
C MET A 181 4.64 -8.68 -16.87
N SER A 182 5.59 -9.55 -16.48
CA SER A 182 5.34 -10.99 -16.30
C SER A 182 4.69 -11.27 -14.95
#